data_AF-A0A4R7WS79-F1
#
_entry.id   AF-A0A4R7WS79-F1
#
_cell.length_a   1.000
_cell.length_b   1.000
_cell.length_c   1.000
_cell.angle_alpha   90.00
_cell.angle_beta   90.00
_cell.angle_gamma   90.00
#
_symmetry.space_group_name_H-M   'P 1'
#
loop_
_entity.id
_entity.type
_entity.pdbx_description
1 polymer ?
#
loop_
_entity_poly.entity_id
_entity_poly.type
_entity_poly.pdbx_seq_one_letter_code
_entity_poly.pdbx_strand_id
1 'polypeptide(L)' 'MPTLSLFDMQLDLEESAAHLESLSRVFTGHALYLKASQSSTHREDSSLVEGRVGGLALSIKDLKSAALKIAKII' A
#
# COMPACT_ATOMS: atom_id res chain seq x y z
N MET A 1 9.71 -11.23 27.63
CA MET A 1 9.35 -10.77 26.27
C MET A 1 8.02 -10.04 26.39
N PRO A 2 7.88 -8.78 25.95
CA PRO A 2 6.57 -8.15 25.97
C PRO A 2 5.72 -8.81 24.88
N THR A 3 4.69 -9.54 25.29
CA THR A 3 3.61 -9.94 24.39
C THR A 3 2.88 -8.66 24.01
N LEU A 4 3.14 -8.15 22.80
CA LEU A 4 2.29 -7.13 22.18
C LEU A 4 0.83 -7.60 22.30
N SER A 5 -0.08 -6.72 22.73
CA SER A 5 -1.49 -7.05 22.77
C SER A 5 -1.96 -7.35 21.35
N LEU A 6 -2.83 -8.35 21.18
CA LEU A 6 -3.47 -8.58 19.88
C LEU A 6 -4.20 -7.32 19.39
N PHE A 7 -4.72 -6.51 20.32
CA PHE A 7 -5.34 -5.24 20.01
C PHE A 7 -4.32 -4.24 19.41
N ASP A 8 -3.13 -4.11 20.00
CA ASP A 8 -2.08 -3.24 19.48
C ASP A 8 -1.63 -3.69 18.09
N MET A 9 -1.48 -5.02 17.89
CA MET A 9 -1.14 -5.57 16.56
C MET A 9 -2.22 -5.31 15.51
N GLN A 10 -3.51 -5.36 15.90
CA GLN A 10 -4.59 -5.02 14.97
C GLN A 10 -4.48 -3.56 14.55
N LEU A 11 -4.31 -2.64 15.50
CA LEU A 11 -4.22 -1.21 15.25
C LEU A 11 -3.02 -0.90 14.34
N ASP A 12 -1.85 -1.47 14.63
CA ASP A 12 -0.63 -1.29 13.84
C ASP A 12 -0.82 -1.72 12.38
N LEU A 13 -1.54 -2.83 12.14
CA LEU A 13 -1.83 -3.32 10.79
C LEU A 13 -2.80 -2.39 10.05
N GLU A 14 -3.81 -1.85 10.74
CA GLU A 14 -4.76 -0.89 10.17
C GLU A 14 -4.08 0.43 9.81
N GLU A 15 -3.25 0.97 10.70
CA GLU A 15 -2.47 2.18 10.48
C GLU A 15 -1.47 2.00 9.34
N SER A 16 -0.75 0.87 9.31
CA SER A 16 0.17 0.53 8.23
C SER A 16 -0.56 0.44 6.89
N ALA A 17 -1.72 -0.21 6.84
CA ALA A 17 -2.53 -0.29 5.63
C ALA A 17 -2.97 1.10 5.15
N ALA A 18 -3.42 1.98 6.05
CA ALA A 18 -3.82 3.35 5.73
C ALA A 18 -2.65 4.18 5.20
N HIS A 19 -1.46 4.04 5.79
CA HIS A 19 -0.26 4.72 5.31
C HIS A 19 0.13 4.27 3.90
N LEU A 20 0.14 2.96 3.64
CA LEU A 20 0.43 2.42 2.32
C LEU A 20 -0.63 2.83 1.28
N GLU A 21 -1.91 2.96 1.67
CA GLU A 21 -2.96 3.51 0.79
C GLU A 21 -2.67 4.96 0.38
N SER A 22 -2.20 5.78 1.31
CA SER A 22 -1.78 7.16 1.01
C SER A 22 -0.63 7.19 -0.01
N LEU A 23 0.41 6.38 0.21
CA LEU A 23 1.54 6.26 -0.71
C LEU A 23 1.10 5.75 -2.09
N SER A 24 0.19 4.79 -2.14
CA SER A 24 -0.36 4.25 -3.39
C SER A 24 -1.05 5.34 -4.22
N ARG A 25 -1.79 6.25 -3.58
CA ARG A 25 -2.42 7.39 -4.27
C ARG A 25 -1.38 8.36 -4.85
N VAL A 26 -0.32 8.65 -4.11
CA VAL A 26 0.77 9.52 -4.58
C VAL A 26 1.47 8.92 -5.79
N PHE A 27 1.83 7.64 -5.73
CA PHE A 27 2.47 6.95 -6.85
C PHE A 27 1.55 6.82 -8.07
N THR A 28 0.25 6.59 -7.85
CA THR A 28 -0.74 6.59 -8.94
C THR A 28 -0.79 7.95 -9.63
N GLY A 29 -0.85 9.05 -8.86
CA GLY A 29 -0.81 10.41 -9.40
C GLY A 29 0.48 10.68 -10.18
N HIS A 30 1.62 10.20 -9.69
CA HIS A 30 2.89 10.33 -10.39
C HIS A 30 2.93 9.53 -11.70
N ALA A 31 2.42 8.29 -11.72
CA ALA A 31 2.32 7.49 -12.93
C ALA A 31 1.46 8.19 -14.00
N LEU A 32 0.32 8.78 -13.59
CA LEU A 32 -0.54 9.56 -14.48
C LEU A 32 0.18 10.79 -15.06
N TYR A 33 0.93 11.51 -14.22
CA TYR A 33 1.74 12.65 -14.67
C TYR A 33 2.78 12.22 -15.71
N LEU A 34 3.51 11.13 -15.46
CA LEU A 34 4.51 10.59 -16.38
C LEU A 34 3.88 10.13 -17.72
N LYS A 35 2.67 9.57 -17.69
CA LYS A 35 1.94 9.23 -18.93
C LYS A 35 1.56 10.46 -19.74
N ALA A 36 1.16 11.54 -19.06
CA ALA A 36 0.73 12.77 -19.70
C ALA A 36 1.88 13.56 -20.33
N SER A 37 3.12 13.42 -19.82
CA SER A 37 4.28 14.18 -20.30
C SER A 37 4.88 13.67 -21.62
N GLN A 38 4.37 12.57 -22.20
CA GLN A 38 4.69 12.02 -23.54
C GLN A 38 6.18 11.83 -23.89
N SER A 39 7.10 11.88 -22.93
CA SER A 39 8.51 11.57 -23.19
C SER A 39 8.73 10.05 -23.21
N SER A 40 9.58 9.58 -24.12
CA SER A 40 9.95 8.16 -24.22
C SER A 40 10.56 7.64 -22.91
N THR A 41 11.35 8.46 -22.23
CA THR A 41 11.92 8.17 -20.90
C THR A 41 10.83 7.99 -19.84
N HIS A 42 9.79 8.83 -19.87
CA HIS A 42 8.69 8.76 -18.90
C HIS A 42 7.75 7.56 -19.11
N ARG A 43 7.80 6.91 -20.28
CA ARG A 43 7.01 5.71 -20.56
C ARG A 43 7.51 4.49 -19.79
N GLU A 44 8.83 4.31 -19.72
CA GLU A 44 9.44 3.22 -18.94
C GLU A 44 9.27 3.47 -17.43
N ASP A 45 9.51 4.71 -16.99
CA ASP A 45 9.30 5.12 -15.60
C ASP A 45 7.84 4.92 -15.17
N SER A 46 6.88 5.27 -16.03
CA SER A 46 5.46 5.07 -15.76
C SER A 46 5.12 3.59 -15.56
N SER A 47 5.59 2.71 -16.43
CA SER A 47 5.34 1.26 -16.31
C SER A 47 5.92 0.69 -15.02
N LEU A 48 7.09 1.18 -14.60
CA LEU A 48 7.75 0.75 -13.36
C LEU A 48 6.96 1.22 -12.12
N VAL A 49 6.48 2.46 -12.13
CA VAL A 49 5.63 3.02 -11.06
C VAL A 49 4.30 2.26 -10.98
N GLU A 50 3.66 1.94 -12.11
CA GLU A 50 2.42 1.15 -12.13
C GLU A 50 2.59 -0.25 -11.55
N GLY A 51 3.68 -0.94 -11.89
CA GLY A 51 3.99 -2.24 -11.31
C GLY A 51 4.17 -2.18 -9.79
N ARG A 52 4.84 -1.14 -9.29
CA ARG A 52 5.01 -0.91 -7.84
C ARG A 52 3.69 -0.58 -7.13
N VAL A 53 2.82 0.22 -7.75
CA VAL A 53 1.47 0.49 -7.23
C VAL A 53 0.64 -0.79 -7.14
N GLY A 54 0.72 -1.66 -8.16
CA GLY A 54 0.06 -2.96 -8.14
C GLY A 54 0.52 -3.85 -6.98
N GLY A 55 1.84 -3.97 -6.78
CA GLY A 55 2.40 -4.72 -5.63
C GLY A 55 2.02 -4.12 -4.27
N LEU A 56 1.95 -2.79 -4.18
CA LEU A 56 1.52 -2.08 -2.98
C LEU A 56 0.05 -2.36 -2.65
N ALA A 57 -0.82 -2.42 -3.66
CA ALA A 57 -2.24 -2.75 -3.48
C ALA A 57 -2.44 -4.17 -2.92
N LEU A 58 -1.63 -5.14 -3.35
CA LEU A 58 -1.64 -6.49 -2.78
C LEU A 58 -1.23 -6.47 -1.30
N SER A 59 -0.15 -5.75 -0.98
CA SER A 59 0.36 -5.63 0.39
C SER A 59 -0.68 -4.98 1.34
N ILE A 60 -1.36 -3.92 0.88
CA ILE A 60 -2.46 -3.29 1.63
C ILE A 60 -3.59 -4.29 1.92
N LYS A 61 -3.98 -5.07 0.90
CA LYS A 61 -5.04 -6.07 1.04
C LYS A 61 -4.67 -7.14 2.07
N ASP A 62 -3.41 -7.58 2.09
CA ASP A 62 -2.92 -8.57 3.04
C ASP A 62 -2.92 -8.03 4.46
N LEU A 63 -2.45 -6.79 4.67
CA LEU A 63 -2.48 -6.13 5.98
C LEU A 63 -3.90 -5.97 6.52
N LYS A 64 -4.84 -5.49 5.70
CA LYS A 64 -6.25 -5.37 6.09
C LYS A 64 -6.87 -6.74 6.41
N SER A 65 -6.51 -7.77 5.63
CA SER A 65 -6.98 -9.13 5.87
C SER A 65 -6.41 -9.71 7.16
N ALA A 66 -5.16 -9.40 7.51
CA ALA A 66 -4.53 -9.80 8.76
C ALA A 66 -5.20 -9.09 9.95
N ALA A 67 -5.40 -7.77 9.88
CA ALA A 67 -6.11 -7.00 10.90
C ALA A 67 -7.52 -7.57 11.16
N LEU A 68 -8.28 -7.85 10.09
CA LEU A 68 -9.61 -8.45 10.19
C LEU A 68 -9.59 -9.84 10.85
N LYS A 69 -8.56 -10.65 10.60
CA LYS A 69 -8.43 -11.97 11.24
C LYS A 69 -8.14 -11.82 12.73
N ILE A 70 -7.28 -10.87 13.12
CA ILE A 70 -6.99 -10.58 14.53
C ILE A 70 -8.24 -10.06 15.24
N ALA A 71 -8.99 -9.15 14.62
CA ALA A 71 -10.24 -8.61 15.17
C ALA A 71 -11.33 -9.67 15.41
N LYS A 72 -11.25 -10.85 14.78
CA LYS A 72 -12.16 -11.98 15.02
C LYS A 72 -11.74 -12.88 16.19
N ILE A 73 -10.50 -12.74 16.64
CA ILE A 73 -9.91 -13.54 17.72
C ILE A 73 -10.03 -12.81 19.06
N ILE A 74 -10.05 -11.47 19.02
CA ILE A 74 -10.29 -10.58 20.17
C ILE A 74 -11.80 -10.48 20.43
#